data_AF-A0A6D2LCA0-F1
#
_entry.id   AF-A0A6D2LCA0-F1
#
_cell.length_a   1.000
_cell.length_b   1.000
_cell.length_c   1.000
_cell.angle_alpha   90.00
_cell.angle_beta   90.00
_cell.angle_gamma   90.00
#
_symmetry.space_group_name_H-M   'P 1'
#
loop_
_entity.id
_entity.type
_entity.pdbx_description
1 polymer ?
#
loop_
_entity_poly.entity_id
_entity_poly.type
_entity_poly.pdbx_seq_one_letter_code
_entity_poly.pdbx_strand_id
1 'polypeptide(L)'
;MMDITSNELLSIKGTSSDARTAVFYASAENVHSPGLSCAVSVGDKRKRNEYAVHNGREGSNDSGDAERRNESVQPKISESSGVKFNNFEKLWDEVKFTVCQIWALYDTTDGVPRQYALVRKVSAPSFGIRITYLEPDPDDEKEIQWFEQDLPVSAGKFRLGKSLNTEDRSMFSHVMDWDQGSSTGHLIVSPREGETWAIFKNWDMNWSSEPDAHRNYEYDIVEILSGNTDGAGVSVAILHKAKGFASVFFRMGTGDADTLQIPSHSLYRFSHRVPSIRLTGTEGKGVPKDAYELDQAALPGTAEEKTVPPHLFAEPKQEALCFPCEGRVFQTGQICSFSAYSDNIPYYYRIDKITLVQAFEEKPELRFNVSRLKAKPFAEGVIQWKDKHMHVGCGTFLVTKDKGRSVFTQDDVINQIVPQTSVDGDEYTILPKIGELWVTYRSWTPYLDGEDLEENRVDFDIVEVLDDALDYYKVLALKHAVLYNEDGKEKAFFSAAECRAYDYCISEDGSEVIFTIPKSKMLRFSHQIHASRVTKEVEGEMKELFEVDLGALPYLSE
;
A
#
# COMPACT_ATOMS: atom_id res chain seq x y z
N MET A 1 39.74 -18.43 -43.98
CA MET A 1 40.34 -17.23 -44.59
C MET A 1 39.38 -16.10 -44.26
N MET A 2 39.58 -15.18 -43.30
CA MET A 2 40.70 -14.79 -42.45
C MET A 2 40.15 -14.44 -41.06
N ASP A 3 40.96 -14.68 -40.03
CA ASP A 3 40.86 -14.03 -38.72
C ASP A 3 41.06 -12.51 -38.84
N ILE A 4 40.62 -11.74 -37.83
CA ILE A 4 41.49 -10.91 -36.96
C ILE A 4 40.64 -10.06 -35.99
N THR A 5 41.17 -10.03 -34.77
CA THR A 5 40.92 -9.27 -33.54
C THR A 5 40.60 -7.77 -33.64
N SER A 6 39.92 -7.20 -32.64
CA SER A 6 40.54 -6.25 -31.66
C SER A 6 39.53 -5.57 -30.72
N ASN A 7 39.94 -5.44 -29.45
CA ASN A 7 39.41 -4.60 -28.36
C ASN A 7 39.76 -3.12 -28.55
N GLU A 8 38.91 -2.21 -28.04
CA GLU A 8 39.23 -0.96 -27.28
C GLU A 8 37.89 -0.28 -26.88
N LEU A 9 37.43 -0.27 -25.62
CA LEU A 9 37.73 0.55 -24.41
C LEU A 9 37.27 2.04 -24.42
N LEU A 10 36.56 2.40 -23.32
CA LEU A 10 36.30 3.72 -22.71
C LEU A 10 35.13 4.58 -23.26
N SER A 11 34.22 5.20 -22.49
CA SER A 11 34.06 5.37 -21.03
C SER A 11 32.71 6.04 -20.66
N ILE A 12 32.37 6.00 -19.35
CA ILE A 12 31.59 6.97 -18.53
C ILE A 12 30.07 6.73 -18.28
N LYS A 13 29.83 6.21 -17.06
CA LYS A 13 28.95 6.64 -15.92
C LYS A 13 27.48 7.05 -16.13
N GLY A 14 26.65 6.52 -15.21
CA GLY A 14 25.48 7.19 -14.60
C GLY A 14 24.22 6.32 -14.55
N THR A 15 24.06 5.44 -13.55
CA THR A 15 23.14 5.59 -12.38
C THR A 15 21.65 5.79 -12.70
N SER A 16 20.83 4.78 -12.41
CA SER A 16 19.70 4.88 -11.46
C SER A 16 18.94 3.54 -11.44
N SER A 17 18.86 2.91 -10.27
CA SER A 17 18.12 1.68 -10.01
C SER A 17 16.79 2.02 -9.36
N ASP A 18 15.68 1.68 -10.02
CA ASP A 18 14.37 1.52 -9.38
C ASP A 18 13.96 0.04 -9.54
N ALA A 19 14.24 -0.75 -8.50
CA ALA A 19 13.77 -2.13 -8.40
C ALA A 19 12.41 -2.15 -7.69
N ARG A 20 11.41 -2.58 -8.46
CA ARG A 20 10.01 -2.82 -8.10
C ARG A 20 9.87 -3.87 -7.00
N THR A 21 8.97 -3.64 -6.04
CA THR A 21 8.35 -4.71 -5.24
C THR A 21 7.18 -5.29 -6.04
N ALA A 22 7.43 -6.42 -6.71
CA ALA A 22 6.38 -7.24 -7.32
C ALA A 22 6.03 -8.38 -6.35
N VAL A 23 4.78 -8.40 -5.88
CA VAL A 23 4.19 -9.51 -5.14
C VAL A 23 3.84 -10.61 -6.14
N PHE A 24 4.49 -11.77 -6.07
CA PHE A 24 4.09 -12.95 -6.82
C PHE A 24 3.37 -13.93 -5.90
N TYR A 25 2.09 -14.16 -6.18
CA TYR A 25 1.40 -15.38 -5.79
C TYR A 25 1.86 -16.50 -6.71
N ALA A 26 2.46 -17.56 -6.15
CA ALA A 26 2.74 -18.79 -6.89
C ALA A 26 1.89 -19.93 -6.31
N SER A 27 0.94 -20.38 -7.12
CA SER A 27 0.14 -21.58 -6.95
C SER A 27 1.03 -22.83 -7.02
N ALA A 28 0.64 -23.86 -6.27
CA ALA A 28 1.36 -25.11 -6.11
C ALA A 28 1.50 -25.92 -7.41
N GLU A 29 2.72 -26.28 -7.79
CA GLU A 29 3.02 -27.50 -8.54
C GLU A 29 4.33 -28.15 -8.03
N ASN A 30 4.26 -29.48 -7.88
CA ASN A 30 5.34 -30.36 -7.42
C ASN A 30 6.58 -30.29 -8.32
N VAL A 31 7.73 -29.91 -7.76
CA VAL A 31 9.05 -30.20 -8.38
C VAL A 31 10.02 -30.68 -7.30
N HIS A 32 10.64 -31.83 -7.57
CA HIS A 32 11.62 -32.50 -6.72
C HIS A 32 12.83 -31.62 -6.35
N SER A 33 13.19 -31.66 -5.06
CA SER A 33 14.33 -31.00 -4.45
C SER A 33 15.67 -31.61 -4.88
N PRO A 34 16.70 -30.80 -5.22
CA PRO A 34 18.08 -31.19 -5.02
C PRO A 34 18.49 -30.81 -3.59
N GLY A 35 18.92 -31.80 -2.81
CA GLY A 35 19.27 -31.63 -1.41
C GLY A 35 20.50 -30.73 -1.19
N LEU A 36 20.33 -29.63 -0.44
CA LEU A 36 21.43 -29.02 0.29
C LEU A 36 21.57 -29.73 1.64
N SER A 37 22.64 -30.51 1.78
CA SER A 37 23.08 -31.07 3.06
C SER A 37 23.85 -29.98 3.82
N CYS A 38 23.23 -29.38 4.84
CA CYS A 38 23.92 -28.47 5.77
C CYS A 38 24.71 -29.26 6.82
N ALA A 39 25.75 -29.97 6.39
CA ALA A 39 26.69 -30.61 7.29
C ALA A 39 27.68 -29.57 7.86
N VAL A 40 27.29 -28.86 8.92
CA VAL A 40 28.19 -27.99 9.69
C VAL A 40 28.65 -28.73 10.95
N SER A 41 29.95 -29.01 11.02
CA SER A 41 30.62 -29.71 12.12
C SER A 41 30.63 -28.87 13.41
N VAL A 42 30.45 -29.55 14.55
CA VAL A 42 30.59 -28.95 15.89
C VAL A 42 32.08 -28.73 16.16
N GLY A 43 32.46 -27.49 16.48
CA GLY A 43 33.85 -27.15 16.85
C GLY A 43 34.20 -27.59 18.28
N ASP A 44 35.46 -27.96 18.51
CA ASP A 44 35.95 -28.38 19.81
C ASP A 44 36.05 -27.22 20.82
N LYS A 45 35.74 -27.53 22.10
CA LYS A 45 35.69 -26.57 23.22
C LYS A 45 37.08 -26.02 23.59
N ARG A 46 37.18 -24.73 23.89
CA ARG A 46 38.22 -24.20 24.79
C ARG A 46 37.96 -24.75 26.21
N LYS A 47 38.99 -25.30 26.87
CA LYS A 47 38.87 -25.89 28.22
C LYS A 47 38.58 -24.79 29.26
N ARG A 48 37.46 -24.94 29.96
CA ARG A 48 37.09 -24.20 31.18
C ARG A 48 38.04 -24.59 32.31
N ASN A 49 38.65 -23.61 32.97
CA ASN A 49 39.27 -23.82 34.28
C ASN A 49 38.16 -23.77 35.34
N GLU A 50 37.77 -24.92 35.87
CA GLU A 50 36.96 -25.01 37.08
C GLU A 50 37.86 -24.84 38.30
N TYR A 51 37.65 -23.78 39.08
CA TYR A 51 38.21 -23.66 40.41
C TYR A 51 37.13 -23.34 41.45
N ALA A 52 37.18 -24.14 42.52
CA ALA A 52 36.62 -23.96 43.86
C ALA A 52 35.12 -24.21 44.09
N VAL A 53 34.83 -25.49 44.32
CA VAL A 53 33.84 -26.00 45.29
C VAL A 53 34.18 -25.48 46.70
N HIS A 54 33.18 -24.98 47.43
CA HIS A 54 33.24 -24.87 48.89
C HIS A 54 32.09 -25.66 49.53
N ASN A 55 32.49 -26.66 50.31
CA ASN A 55 31.67 -27.47 51.20
C ASN A 55 31.63 -26.86 52.62
N GLY A 56 30.50 -27.06 53.29
CA GLY A 56 30.29 -26.95 54.74
C GLY A 56 28.94 -26.27 55.03
N ARG A 57 28.00 -26.80 55.83
CA ARG A 57 28.03 -27.84 56.86
C ARG A 57 26.58 -28.32 57.12
N GLU A 58 26.48 -29.53 57.66
CA GLU A 58 25.25 -30.22 58.10
C GLU A 58 24.35 -29.43 59.05
N GLY A 59 23.03 -29.64 58.89
CA GLY A 59 21.99 -29.38 59.88
C GLY A 59 20.74 -30.18 59.53
N SER A 60 20.52 -31.29 60.25
CA SER A 60 19.33 -32.15 60.19
C SER A 60 18.09 -31.42 60.72
N ASN A 61 16.94 -31.57 60.05
CA ASN A 61 15.69 -32.11 60.63
C ASN A 61 14.48 -31.98 59.66
N ASP A 62 13.99 -33.16 59.28
CA ASP A 62 12.61 -33.68 59.31
C ASP A 62 11.39 -32.94 58.69
N SER A 63 10.67 -33.75 57.91
CA SER A 63 9.23 -33.79 57.61
C SER A 63 8.56 -32.80 56.62
N GLY A 64 8.03 -33.37 55.53
CA GLY A 64 6.78 -32.92 54.90
C GLY A 64 6.81 -32.58 53.40
N ASP A 65 7.04 -33.55 52.50
CA ASP A 65 6.78 -33.36 51.07
C ASP A 65 5.28 -33.43 50.78
N ALA A 66 4.65 -32.25 50.65
CA ALA A 66 3.42 -32.07 49.90
C ALA A 66 3.80 -31.64 48.48
N GLU A 67 3.35 -32.41 47.49
CA GLU A 67 3.46 -32.10 46.06
C GLU A 67 3.00 -30.65 45.79
N ARG A 68 3.95 -29.77 45.43
CA ARG A 68 3.63 -28.47 44.83
C ARG A 68 4.20 -28.45 43.42
N ARG A 69 3.32 -28.82 42.49
CA ARG A 69 3.41 -28.59 41.04
C ARG A 69 3.95 -27.18 40.80
N ASN A 70 5.18 -27.06 40.28
CA ASN A 70 5.75 -25.78 39.86
C ASN A 70 4.92 -25.26 38.67
N GLU A 71 4.16 -24.20 38.91
CA GLU A 71 3.49 -23.44 37.88
C GLU A 71 4.53 -22.70 37.03
N SER A 72 4.44 -22.88 35.71
CA SER A 72 5.25 -22.19 34.71
C SER A 72 5.09 -20.68 34.87
N VAL A 73 6.20 -19.97 35.10
CA VAL A 73 6.22 -18.52 35.12
C VAL A 73 6.01 -18.03 33.69
N GLN A 74 4.80 -17.54 33.39
CA GLN A 74 4.53 -16.83 32.14
C GLN A 74 5.32 -15.49 32.11
N PRO A 75 5.73 -15.00 30.94
CA PRO A 75 6.36 -13.70 30.81
C PRO A 75 5.43 -12.62 31.35
N LYS A 76 5.95 -11.75 32.24
CA LYS A 76 5.19 -10.60 32.74
C LYS A 76 4.97 -9.61 31.59
N ILE A 77 3.82 -9.69 30.93
CA ILE A 77 3.34 -8.65 30.03
C ILE A 77 3.12 -7.40 30.88
N SER A 78 3.99 -6.39 30.75
CA SER A 78 3.68 -5.07 31.29
C SER A 78 2.54 -4.48 30.46
N GLU A 79 1.33 -4.50 30.99
CA GLU A 79 0.19 -3.82 30.37
C GLU A 79 0.45 -2.31 30.35
N SER A 80 1.02 -1.81 29.25
CA SER A 80 1.03 -0.37 29.00
C SER A 80 -0.32 0.04 28.41
N SER A 81 -1.04 0.91 29.11
CA SER A 81 -2.33 1.46 28.72
C SER A 81 -2.21 2.42 27.53
N GLY A 82 -2.07 1.90 26.32
CA GLY A 82 -1.98 2.69 25.09
C GLY A 82 -2.59 1.99 23.89
N VAL A 83 -2.81 2.73 22.81
CA VAL A 83 -3.34 2.17 21.54
C VAL A 83 -2.30 1.23 20.92
N LYS A 84 -2.77 0.09 20.40
CA LYS A 84 -2.02 -0.94 19.65
C LYS A 84 -2.68 -1.10 18.27
N PHE A 85 -1.90 -1.36 17.23
CA PHE A 85 -2.40 -1.57 15.87
C PHE A 85 -2.16 -2.99 15.38
N ASN A 86 -1.03 -3.59 15.75
CA ASN A 86 -0.63 -4.92 15.29
C ASN A 86 -0.59 -5.92 16.44
N ASN A 87 -0.91 -7.18 16.12
CA ASN A 87 -0.78 -8.31 17.05
C ASN A 87 0.41 -9.18 16.61
N PHE A 88 1.55 -8.99 17.29
CA PHE A 88 2.78 -9.72 17.00
C PHE A 88 2.66 -11.23 17.28
N GLU A 89 1.90 -11.64 18.29
CA GLU A 89 1.69 -13.06 18.62
C GLU A 89 1.02 -13.82 17.45
N LYS A 90 -0.01 -13.20 16.83
CA LYS A 90 -0.70 -13.80 15.68
C LYS A 90 0.17 -13.92 14.44
N LEU A 91 1.11 -12.98 14.24
CA LEU A 91 2.05 -13.06 13.12
C LEU A 91 2.96 -14.28 13.24
N TRP A 92 3.22 -14.75 14.46
CA TRP A 92 4.10 -15.89 14.72
C TRP A 92 3.39 -17.24 14.67
N ASP A 93 2.09 -17.29 14.99
CA ASP A 93 1.29 -18.52 14.83
C ASP A 93 1.28 -19.04 13.38
N GLU A 94 1.47 -18.14 12.42
CA GLU A 94 1.61 -18.45 10.99
C GLU A 94 3.04 -18.87 10.58
N VAL A 95 4.06 -18.52 11.37
CA VAL A 95 5.46 -18.83 11.07
C VAL A 95 5.74 -20.31 11.35
N LYS A 96 6.04 -21.05 10.29
CA LYS A 96 6.48 -22.46 10.39
C LYS A 96 7.98 -22.51 10.64
N PHE A 97 8.39 -23.13 11.75
CA PHE A 97 9.79 -23.46 12.01
C PHE A 97 10.35 -24.31 10.86
N THR A 98 11.53 -23.94 10.36
CA THR A 98 12.26 -24.72 9.36
C THR A 98 13.69 -24.99 9.81
N VAL A 99 14.27 -26.09 9.31
CA VAL A 99 15.65 -26.46 9.61
C VAL A 99 16.60 -25.43 9.02
N CYS A 100 17.70 -25.15 9.72
CA CYS A 100 18.72 -24.14 9.40
C CYS A 100 18.33 -22.67 9.63
N GLN A 101 17.18 -22.39 10.24
CA GLN A 101 16.87 -21.05 10.74
C GLN A 101 17.59 -20.77 12.05
N ILE A 102 18.06 -19.53 12.23
CA ILE A 102 18.49 -19.03 13.53
C ILE A 102 17.33 -18.26 14.14
N TRP A 103 17.07 -18.50 15.42
CA TRP A 103 16.00 -17.85 16.17
C TRP A 103 16.58 -17.12 17.38
N ALA A 104 16.02 -15.94 17.64
CA ALA A 104 16.16 -15.23 18.90
C ALA A 104 15.25 -15.84 19.96
N LEU A 105 15.81 -16.00 21.15
CA LEU A 105 15.21 -16.63 22.31
C LEU A 105 15.23 -15.67 23.49
N TYR A 106 14.13 -15.64 24.24
CA TYR A 106 14.03 -14.85 25.47
C TYR A 106 14.99 -15.39 26.52
N ASP A 107 15.78 -14.49 27.11
CA ASP A 107 16.64 -14.84 28.23
C ASP A 107 15.88 -14.86 29.56
N THR A 108 16.54 -15.35 30.60
CA THR A 108 15.98 -15.41 31.96
C THR A 108 16.34 -14.19 32.82
N THR A 109 17.15 -13.26 32.31
CA THR A 109 17.72 -12.16 33.10
C THR A 109 16.73 -11.01 33.18
N ASP A 110 16.28 -10.53 32.04
CA ASP A 110 15.29 -9.46 31.92
C ASP A 110 14.18 -9.80 30.91
N GLY A 111 14.22 -10.99 30.32
CA GLY A 111 13.11 -11.49 29.51
C GLY A 111 13.11 -10.92 28.10
N VAL A 112 14.25 -10.43 27.60
CA VAL A 112 14.38 -9.93 26.22
C VAL A 112 15.07 -10.97 25.29
N PRO A 113 14.87 -10.90 23.97
CA PRO A 113 15.28 -11.96 23.05
C PRO A 113 16.74 -11.84 22.59
N ARG A 114 17.69 -12.06 23.51
CA ARG A 114 19.14 -11.91 23.23
C ARG A 114 19.92 -13.22 23.03
N GLN A 115 19.31 -14.37 23.31
CA GLN A 115 19.96 -15.67 23.08
C GLN A 115 19.65 -16.17 21.68
N TYR A 116 20.58 -16.83 21.01
CA TYR A 116 20.36 -17.35 19.66
C TYR A 116 20.47 -18.86 19.59
N ALA A 117 19.67 -19.48 18.74
CA ALA A 117 19.77 -20.91 18.47
C ALA A 117 19.43 -21.29 17.03
N LEU A 118 20.19 -22.24 16.49
CA LEU A 118 19.99 -22.84 15.18
C LEU A 118 19.01 -24.01 15.27
N VAL A 119 17.97 -23.99 14.44
CA VAL A 119 17.02 -25.11 14.31
C VAL A 119 17.69 -26.26 13.55
N ARG A 120 17.81 -27.41 14.20
CA ARG A 120 18.40 -28.63 13.63
C ARG A 120 17.36 -29.61 13.11
N LYS A 121 16.22 -29.68 13.78
CA LYS A 121 15.15 -30.61 13.43
C LYS A 121 13.82 -30.08 13.95
N VAL A 122 12.78 -30.22 13.13
CA VAL A 122 11.39 -29.99 13.52
C VAL A 122 10.66 -31.33 13.38
N SER A 123 9.91 -31.71 14.41
CA SER A 123 9.15 -32.96 14.47
C SER A 123 7.65 -32.69 14.29
N ALA A 124 6.95 -33.65 13.67
CA ALA A 124 5.51 -33.66 13.44
C ALA A 124 5.01 -35.12 13.60
N PRO A 125 3.74 -35.38 14.00
CA PRO A 125 2.64 -34.42 14.16
C PRO A 125 2.60 -33.68 15.50
N SER A 126 3.23 -34.21 16.56
CA SER A 126 3.45 -33.46 17.81
C SER A 126 4.61 -32.49 17.63
N PHE A 127 4.40 -31.22 17.97
CA PHE A 127 5.45 -30.21 17.86
C PHE A 127 6.60 -30.54 18.81
N GLY A 128 7.78 -30.73 18.24
CA GLY A 128 9.02 -30.86 19.00
C GLY A 128 10.18 -30.38 18.16
N ILE A 129 11.05 -29.56 18.73
CA ILE A 129 12.14 -28.92 18.01
C ILE A 129 13.48 -29.26 18.68
N ARG A 130 14.46 -29.61 17.85
CA ARG A 130 15.86 -29.71 18.28
C ARG A 130 16.58 -28.47 17.82
N ILE A 131 17.15 -27.75 18.76
CA ILE A 131 17.94 -26.54 18.52
C ILE A 131 19.39 -26.74 18.99
N THR A 132 20.30 -25.95 18.45
CA THR A 132 21.67 -25.80 18.94
C THR A 132 21.90 -24.34 19.28
N TYR A 133 22.19 -24.02 20.54
CA TYR A 133 22.51 -22.66 20.97
C TYR A 133 23.74 -22.14 20.24
N LEU A 134 23.73 -20.85 19.95
CA LEU A 134 24.90 -20.12 19.49
C LEU A 134 25.63 -19.56 20.71
N GLU A 135 26.90 -19.91 20.83
CA GLU A 135 27.80 -19.36 21.85
C GLU A 135 28.69 -18.29 21.21
N PRO A 136 28.88 -17.12 21.84
CA PRO A 136 29.84 -16.14 21.40
C PRO A 136 31.24 -16.76 21.23
N ASP A 137 31.94 -16.37 20.16
CA ASP A 137 33.29 -16.83 19.86
C ASP A 137 34.20 -15.63 19.54
N PRO A 138 34.52 -14.81 20.56
CA PRO A 138 35.32 -13.60 20.39
C PRO A 138 36.77 -13.90 20.02
N ASP A 139 37.34 -12.99 19.21
CA ASP A 139 38.74 -13.04 18.78
C ASP A 139 39.61 -12.00 19.54
N ASP A 140 39.04 -10.87 19.96
CA ASP A 140 39.76 -9.79 20.67
C ASP A 140 39.85 -10.04 22.20
N GLU A 141 40.94 -9.61 22.84
CA GLU A 141 41.16 -9.83 24.28
C GLU A 141 40.08 -9.20 25.16
N LYS A 142 39.58 -8.01 24.81
CA LYS A 142 38.53 -7.33 25.59
C LYS A 142 37.18 -8.01 25.40
N GLU A 143 36.88 -8.46 24.20
CA GLU A 143 35.67 -9.23 23.91
C GLU A 143 35.69 -10.60 24.62
N ILE A 144 36.86 -11.24 24.69
CA ILE A 144 37.06 -12.47 25.48
C ILE A 144 36.78 -12.19 26.96
N GLN A 145 37.33 -11.12 27.53
CA GLN A 145 37.07 -10.74 28.92
C GLN A 145 35.59 -10.43 29.17
N TRP A 146 34.93 -9.71 28.25
CA TRP A 146 33.50 -9.44 28.31
C TRP A 146 32.69 -10.74 28.38
N PHE A 147 32.99 -11.68 27.49
CA PHE A 147 32.34 -12.98 27.45
C PHE A 147 32.61 -13.82 28.70
N GLU A 148 33.85 -13.82 29.21
CA GLU A 148 34.23 -14.58 30.42
C GLU A 148 33.55 -14.06 31.71
N GLN A 149 33.08 -12.81 31.72
CA GLN A 149 32.34 -12.21 32.82
C GLN A 149 30.81 -12.42 32.72
N ASP A 150 30.37 -13.29 31.79
CA ASP A 150 28.97 -13.56 31.50
C ASP A 150 28.18 -12.28 31.17
N LEU A 151 28.80 -11.34 30.45
CA LEU A 151 28.13 -10.17 29.92
C LEU A 151 27.46 -10.50 28.56
N PRO A 152 26.36 -9.81 28.20
CA PRO A 152 25.55 -10.20 27.04
C PRO A 152 26.26 -9.95 25.70
N VAL A 153 26.12 -10.87 24.76
CA VAL A 153 26.67 -10.74 23.40
C VAL A 153 25.62 -11.15 22.38
N SER A 154 25.23 -10.20 21.53
CA SER A 154 24.10 -10.35 20.58
C SER A 154 24.45 -9.94 19.15
N ALA A 155 25.67 -9.48 18.92
CA ALA A 155 26.19 -9.20 17.59
C ALA A 155 27.67 -9.58 17.54
N GLY A 156 28.12 -10.09 16.40
CA GLY A 156 29.47 -10.57 16.17
C GLY A 156 29.52 -12.04 15.79
N LYS A 157 30.63 -12.68 16.16
CA LYS A 157 30.97 -14.04 15.77
C LYS A 157 30.46 -15.04 16.80
N PHE A 158 29.77 -16.06 16.32
CA PHE A 158 29.22 -17.15 17.11
C PHE A 158 29.70 -18.50 16.60
N ARG A 159 29.76 -19.46 17.51
CA ARG A 159 29.96 -20.89 17.23
C ARG A 159 28.78 -21.70 17.74
N LEU A 160 28.69 -22.94 17.28
CA LEU A 160 27.68 -23.88 17.73
C LEU A 160 28.00 -24.43 19.11
N GLY A 161 27.11 -24.20 20.08
CA GLY A 161 27.21 -24.66 21.46
C GLY A 161 26.37 -25.91 21.74
N LYS A 162 25.72 -25.92 22.90
CA LYS A 162 24.90 -27.06 23.36
C LYS A 162 23.62 -27.22 22.54
N SER A 163 23.20 -28.47 22.34
CA SER A 163 21.90 -28.78 21.73
C SER A 163 20.84 -29.05 22.78
N LEU A 164 19.61 -28.61 22.51
CA LEU A 164 18.44 -28.79 23.34
C LEU A 164 17.29 -29.35 22.49
N ASN A 165 16.53 -30.30 23.03
CA ASN A 165 15.22 -30.66 22.51
C ASN A 165 14.17 -29.99 23.39
N THR A 166 13.20 -29.33 22.78
CA THR A 166 12.14 -28.61 23.50
C THR A 166 10.82 -28.72 22.73
N GLU A 167 9.72 -28.61 23.46
CA GLU A 167 8.37 -28.48 22.94
C GLU A 167 7.77 -27.11 23.26
N ASP A 168 8.48 -26.31 24.07
CA ASP A 168 8.06 -24.97 24.47
C ASP A 168 8.29 -23.98 23.34
N ARG A 169 7.19 -23.45 22.79
CA ARG A 169 7.23 -22.41 21.75
C ARG A 169 7.46 -21.01 22.33
N SER A 170 7.10 -20.79 23.59
CA SER A 170 7.13 -19.45 24.20
C SER A 170 8.54 -18.90 24.38
N MET A 171 9.56 -19.77 24.34
CA MET A 171 10.95 -19.34 24.38
C MET A 171 11.42 -18.64 23.10
N PHE A 172 10.72 -18.80 21.97
CA PHE A 172 11.11 -18.24 20.69
C PHE A 172 10.46 -16.87 20.47
N SER A 173 11.26 -15.89 20.06
CA SER A 173 10.77 -14.56 19.71
C SER A 173 10.62 -14.40 18.20
N HIS A 174 11.73 -14.45 17.46
CA HIS A 174 11.73 -14.21 16.01
C HIS A 174 12.93 -14.84 15.31
N VAL A 175 12.83 -14.97 13.98
CA VAL A 175 13.93 -15.43 13.13
C VAL A 175 14.99 -14.33 13.00
N MET A 176 16.25 -14.71 13.10
CA MET A 176 17.41 -13.85 12.88
C MET A 176 18.06 -14.18 11.54
N ASP A 177 18.45 -13.13 10.83
CA ASP A 177 19.37 -13.23 9.72
C ASP A 177 20.80 -13.46 10.21
N TRP A 178 21.60 -14.16 9.39
CA TRP A 178 22.98 -14.46 9.69
C TRP A 178 23.80 -14.63 8.42
N ASP A 179 25.10 -14.39 8.55
CA ASP A 179 26.07 -14.57 7.48
C ASP A 179 27.07 -15.68 7.83
N GLN A 180 27.48 -16.44 6.83
CA GLN A 180 28.49 -17.48 7.02
C GLN A 180 29.88 -16.83 7.20
N GLY A 181 30.56 -17.18 8.29
CA GLY A 181 31.92 -16.70 8.54
C GLY A 181 32.94 -17.19 7.51
N SER A 182 34.08 -16.50 7.44
CA SER A 182 35.18 -16.81 6.51
C SER A 182 35.85 -18.17 6.78
N SER A 183 35.75 -18.70 7.99
CA SER A 183 36.18 -20.05 8.38
C SER A 183 34.98 -20.97 8.59
N THR A 184 35.14 -22.25 8.22
CA THR A 184 34.12 -23.28 8.36
C THR A 184 33.66 -23.41 9.82
N GLY A 185 32.38 -23.15 10.08
CA GLY A 185 31.76 -23.42 11.38
C GLY A 185 31.39 -22.19 12.23
N HIS A 186 31.73 -20.98 11.79
CA HIS A 186 31.32 -19.75 12.49
C HIS A 186 30.13 -19.08 11.79
N LEU A 187 29.27 -18.49 12.61
CA LEU A 187 28.06 -17.77 12.22
C LEU A 187 28.25 -16.31 12.63
N ILE A 188 27.94 -15.38 11.74
CA ILE A 188 28.02 -13.94 12.03
C ILE A 188 26.59 -13.41 12.13
N VAL A 189 26.26 -12.82 13.27
CA VAL A 189 25.01 -12.07 13.45
C VAL A 189 25.39 -10.59 13.53
N SER A 190 24.76 -9.76 12.72
CA SER A 190 25.07 -8.33 12.65
C SER A 190 23.80 -7.52 12.38
N PRO A 191 23.67 -6.32 12.95
CA PRO A 191 22.55 -5.43 12.66
C PRO A 191 22.50 -5.07 11.17
N ARG A 192 21.31 -5.09 10.57
CA ARG A 192 21.06 -4.82 9.15
C ARG A 192 20.21 -3.57 8.96
N GLU A 193 20.40 -2.90 7.84
CA GLU A 193 19.63 -1.70 7.48
C GLU A 193 18.12 -1.94 7.53
N GLY A 194 17.39 -0.99 8.11
CA GLY A 194 15.95 -1.05 8.31
C GLY A 194 15.50 -1.84 9.54
N GLU A 195 16.39 -2.56 10.23
CA GLU A 195 16.05 -3.25 11.46
C GLU A 195 15.92 -2.30 12.65
N THR A 196 15.15 -2.72 13.65
CA THR A 196 15.09 -2.05 14.95
C THR A 196 15.84 -2.86 15.99
N TRP A 197 16.71 -2.19 16.76
CA TRP A 197 17.56 -2.80 17.77
C TRP A 197 17.50 -2.02 19.08
N ALA A 198 17.66 -2.73 20.20
CA ALA A 198 17.99 -2.12 21.47
C ALA A 198 19.52 -2.09 21.63
N ILE A 199 20.04 -0.93 22.02
CA ILE A 199 21.45 -0.74 22.36
C ILE A 199 21.59 -0.34 23.82
N PHE A 200 22.67 -0.78 24.47
CA PHE A 200 22.95 -0.41 25.86
C PHE A 200 23.22 1.10 25.99
N LYS A 201 22.54 1.74 26.93
CA LYS A 201 22.82 3.11 27.38
C LYS A 201 24.09 3.14 28.20
N ASN A 202 24.88 4.21 28.04
CA ASN A 202 26.14 4.42 28.75
C ASN A 202 27.12 3.24 28.67
N TRP A 203 27.04 2.48 27.57
CA TRP A 203 27.86 1.29 27.33
C TRP A 203 29.34 1.64 27.25
N ASP A 204 30.17 0.82 27.91
CA ASP A 204 31.62 0.87 27.84
C ASP A 204 32.19 -0.55 27.87
N MET A 205 33.16 -0.86 27.01
CA MET A 205 33.80 -2.18 26.94
C MET A 205 34.48 -2.58 28.27
N ASN A 206 34.79 -1.61 29.14
CA ASN A 206 35.38 -1.84 30.46
C ASN A 206 34.39 -2.31 31.52
N TRP A 207 33.08 -2.45 31.22
CA TRP A 207 32.12 -3.06 32.15
C TRP A 207 32.57 -4.45 32.64
N SER A 208 33.38 -5.15 31.86
CA SER A 208 34.03 -6.41 32.25
C SER A 208 34.94 -6.30 33.48
N SER A 209 35.39 -5.10 33.85
CA SER A 209 36.19 -4.89 35.06
C SER A 209 35.33 -4.89 36.34
N GLU A 210 34.06 -4.47 36.24
CA GLU A 210 33.12 -4.35 37.36
C GLU A 210 31.71 -4.84 36.95
N PRO A 211 31.55 -6.11 36.51
CA PRO A 211 30.34 -6.55 35.81
C PRO A 211 29.08 -6.41 36.67
N ASP A 212 29.18 -6.65 37.98
CA ASP A 212 28.05 -6.59 38.91
C ASP A 212 27.45 -5.18 39.05
N ALA A 213 28.25 -4.13 38.83
CA ALA A 213 27.77 -2.76 38.83
C ALA A 213 26.93 -2.42 37.58
N HIS A 214 27.02 -3.26 36.54
CA HIS A 214 26.45 -2.99 35.21
C HIS A 214 25.36 -3.99 34.78
N ARG A 215 24.94 -4.92 35.65
CA ARG A 215 23.90 -5.92 35.32
C ARG A 215 22.47 -5.36 35.27
N ASN A 216 22.26 -4.10 35.68
CA ASN A 216 20.99 -3.40 35.50
C ASN A 216 21.03 -2.59 34.19
N TYR A 217 20.63 -3.21 33.10
CA TYR A 217 20.76 -2.63 31.78
C TYR A 217 19.68 -1.60 31.48
N GLU A 218 20.09 -0.46 30.95
CA GLU A 218 19.21 0.51 30.34
C GLU A 218 19.45 0.56 28.83
N TYR A 219 18.42 0.94 28.07
CA TYR A 219 18.43 0.82 26.62
C TYR A 219 17.96 2.07 25.92
N ASP A 220 18.58 2.33 24.76
CA ASP A 220 18.01 3.14 23.70
C ASP A 220 17.51 2.22 22.60
N ILE A 221 16.35 2.55 22.03
CA ILE A 221 15.82 1.87 20.86
C ILE A 221 16.28 2.64 19.63
N VAL A 222 16.82 1.93 18.65
CA VAL A 222 17.38 2.53 17.44
C VAL A 222 16.94 1.81 16.18
N GLU A 223 16.88 2.54 15.09
CA GLU A 223 16.76 2.01 13.75
C GLU A 223 18.14 1.97 13.09
N ILE A 224 18.46 0.89 12.39
CA ILE A 224 19.71 0.78 11.64
C ILE A 224 19.55 1.51 10.30
N LEU A 225 20.37 2.54 10.08
CA LEU A 225 20.39 3.31 8.84
C LEU A 225 21.31 2.70 7.79
N SER A 226 22.42 2.11 8.22
CA SER A 226 23.35 1.39 7.35
C SER A 226 24.10 0.34 8.16
N GLY A 227 24.26 -0.85 7.59
CA GLY A 227 25.03 -1.95 8.20
C GLY A 227 26.53 -1.67 8.26
N ASN A 228 27.29 -2.61 8.84
CA ASN A 228 28.74 -2.52 8.94
C ASN A 228 29.44 -2.85 7.61
N THR A 229 29.29 -1.98 6.61
CA THR A 229 30.02 -2.06 5.34
C THR A 229 31.37 -1.33 5.48
N ASP A 230 32.43 -1.94 4.97
CA ASP A 230 33.79 -1.35 4.86
C ASP A 230 34.51 -1.04 6.19
N GLY A 231 34.04 -1.58 7.31
CA GLY A 231 34.69 -1.43 8.62
C GLY A 231 34.46 -0.08 9.30
N ALA A 232 33.63 0.79 8.73
CA ALA A 232 33.25 2.09 9.29
C ALA A 232 32.29 1.99 10.49
N GLY A 233 31.73 0.81 10.77
CA GLY A 233 30.75 0.59 11.83
C GLY A 233 29.30 0.69 11.34
N VAL A 234 28.36 0.72 12.28
CA VAL A 234 26.92 0.73 12.03
C VAL A 234 26.37 2.13 12.30
N SER A 235 25.65 2.70 11.34
CA SER A 235 24.94 3.97 11.53
C SER A 235 23.53 3.70 12.04
N VAL A 236 23.12 4.39 13.11
CA VAL A 236 21.82 4.18 13.75
C VAL A 236 21.11 5.51 14.04
N ALA A 237 19.78 5.51 13.98
CA ALA A 237 18.94 6.63 14.40
C ALA A 237 18.19 6.27 15.68
N ILE A 238 18.18 7.17 16.68
CA ILE A 238 17.46 6.96 17.93
C ILE A 238 15.94 7.09 17.68
N LEU A 239 15.19 6.12 18.20
CA LEU A 239 13.74 6.09 18.18
C LEU A 239 13.19 6.42 19.57
N HIS A 240 12.14 7.24 19.60
CA HIS A 240 11.49 7.68 20.84
C HIS A 240 10.06 7.16 20.92
N LYS A 241 9.63 6.75 22.12
CA LYS A 241 8.26 6.28 22.35
C LYS A 241 7.29 7.45 22.20
N ALA A 242 6.29 7.30 21.34
CA ALA A 242 5.22 8.28 21.16
C ALA A 242 4.25 8.27 22.34
N LYS A 243 4.01 9.45 22.90
CA LYS A 243 3.08 9.63 24.01
C LYS A 243 1.66 9.17 23.66
N GLY A 244 1.05 8.39 24.55
CA GLY A 244 -0.33 7.87 24.39
C GLY A 244 -0.45 6.56 23.60
N PHE A 245 0.66 6.01 23.11
CA PHE A 245 0.71 4.72 22.42
C PHE A 245 1.40 3.67 23.27
N ALA A 246 1.02 2.41 23.09
CA ALA A 246 1.58 1.33 23.88
C ALA A 246 3.03 1.03 23.45
N SER A 247 3.28 0.94 22.14
CA SER A 247 4.60 0.62 21.58
C SER A 247 4.89 1.27 20.22
N VAL A 248 4.39 2.49 19.99
CA VAL A 248 4.73 3.28 18.80
C VAL A 248 5.99 4.10 19.07
N PHE A 249 6.96 4.00 18.18
CA PHE A 249 8.25 4.68 18.25
C PHE A 249 8.51 5.47 16.97
N PHE A 250 9.17 6.62 17.09
CA PHE A 250 9.40 7.52 15.96
C PHE A 250 10.73 8.27 16.07
N ARG A 251 11.24 8.78 14.95
CA ARG A 251 12.42 9.64 14.90
C ARG A 251 12.01 11.09 15.23
N MET A 252 12.72 11.77 16.12
CA MET A 252 12.41 13.17 16.48
C MET A 252 12.78 14.17 15.38
N GLY A 253 13.75 13.85 14.54
CA GLY A 253 14.09 14.61 13.34
C GLY A 253 14.94 13.81 12.35
N THR A 254 15.31 14.46 11.24
CA THR A 254 16.19 13.92 10.19
C THR A 254 17.62 14.48 10.26
N GLY A 255 17.97 15.16 11.35
CA GLY A 255 19.27 15.80 11.53
C GLY A 255 20.28 14.92 12.28
N ASP A 256 21.56 15.31 12.21
CA ASP A 256 22.69 14.59 12.83
C ASP A 256 22.54 14.39 14.35
N ALA A 257 21.72 15.20 15.02
CA ALA A 257 21.54 15.16 16.48
C ALA A 257 20.96 13.82 17.00
N ASP A 258 20.16 13.13 16.18
CA ASP A 258 19.51 11.87 16.55
C ASP A 258 20.19 10.65 15.90
N THR A 259 21.30 10.86 15.18
CA THR A 259 22.06 9.81 14.50
C THR A 259 23.37 9.52 15.23
N LEU A 260 23.70 8.24 15.38
CA LEU A 260 24.89 7.77 16.05
C LEU A 260 25.66 6.80 15.14
N GLN A 261 26.97 7.00 15.02
CA GLN A 261 27.85 6.01 14.41
C GLN A 261 28.44 5.11 15.50
N ILE A 262 28.10 3.81 15.46
CA ILE A 262 28.67 2.80 16.36
C ILE A 262 29.87 2.14 15.64
N PRO A 263 31.11 2.32 16.12
CA PRO A 263 32.28 1.73 15.48
C PRO A 263 32.21 0.20 15.41
N SER A 264 32.87 -0.39 14.42
CA SER A 264 32.91 -1.86 14.22
C SER A 264 33.42 -2.66 15.42
N HIS A 265 34.31 -2.09 16.23
CA HIS A 265 34.84 -2.72 17.45
C HIS A 265 33.91 -2.56 18.66
N SER A 266 32.74 -1.95 18.49
CA SER A 266 31.75 -1.68 19.53
C SER A 266 30.43 -2.41 19.28
N LEU A 267 30.46 -3.53 18.53
CA LEU A 267 29.27 -4.34 18.25
C LEU A 267 28.61 -4.90 19.52
N TYR A 268 29.36 -5.07 20.61
CA TYR A 268 28.83 -5.54 21.91
C TYR A 268 27.93 -4.51 22.60
N ARG A 269 27.81 -3.31 22.03
CA ARG A 269 26.80 -2.33 22.44
C ARG A 269 25.37 -2.74 22.03
N PHE A 270 25.22 -3.57 21.01
CA PHE A 270 23.91 -4.08 20.58
C PHE A 270 23.43 -5.18 21.52
N SER A 271 22.23 -5.02 22.10
CA SER A 271 21.67 -5.96 23.06
C SER A 271 20.74 -6.98 22.42
N HIS A 272 19.81 -6.57 21.58
CA HIS A 272 18.89 -7.47 20.89
C HIS A 272 18.15 -6.74 19.78
N ARG A 273 17.68 -7.50 18.79
CA ARG A 273 16.76 -7.02 17.77
C ARG A 273 15.35 -6.98 18.35
N VAL A 274 14.61 -5.93 18.03
CA VAL A 274 13.21 -5.76 18.44
C VAL A 274 12.35 -5.90 17.19
N PRO A 275 11.45 -6.91 17.10
CA PRO A 275 10.52 -7.01 16.00
C PRO A 275 9.70 -5.73 15.84
N SER A 276 9.63 -5.24 14.61
CA SER A 276 9.01 -3.95 14.31
C SER A 276 8.18 -4.00 13.02
N ILE A 277 7.11 -3.20 12.99
CA ILE A 277 6.27 -2.98 11.82
C ILE A 277 6.25 -1.49 11.55
N ARG A 278 6.64 -1.11 10.32
CA ARG A 278 6.58 0.29 9.89
C ARG A 278 5.14 0.71 9.66
N LEU A 279 4.78 1.84 10.26
CA LEU A 279 3.46 2.46 10.17
C LEU A 279 3.45 3.52 9.06
N THR A 280 2.27 3.69 8.47
CA THR A 280 1.98 4.63 7.39
C THR A 280 1.63 6.03 7.91
N GLY A 281 1.28 6.16 9.20
CA GLY A 281 0.78 7.41 9.79
C GLY A 281 -0.72 7.61 9.59
N THR A 282 -1.42 6.61 9.06
CA THR A 282 -2.87 6.64 8.79
C THR A 282 -3.67 5.68 9.67
N GLU A 283 -3.00 4.88 10.50
CA GLU A 283 -3.61 3.86 11.36
C GLU A 283 -4.49 4.46 12.47
N GLY A 284 -4.20 5.70 12.88
CA GLY A 284 -4.96 6.38 13.91
C GLY A 284 -4.55 7.83 14.09
N LYS A 285 -5.41 8.60 14.76
CA LYS A 285 -5.13 10.00 15.07
C LYS A 285 -3.86 10.12 15.93
N GLY A 286 -2.92 10.95 15.49
CA GLY A 286 -1.70 11.23 16.23
C GLY A 286 -0.58 10.22 16.01
N VAL A 287 -0.71 9.29 15.06
CA VAL A 287 0.39 8.42 14.65
C VAL A 287 1.38 9.25 13.79
N PRO A 288 2.66 9.30 14.14
CA PRO A 288 3.67 9.95 13.30
C PRO A 288 3.85 9.22 11.96
N LYS A 289 4.18 9.94 10.91
CA LYS A 289 4.66 9.37 9.64
C LYS A 289 5.97 8.62 9.88
N ASP A 290 6.17 7.51 9.17
CA ASP A 290 7.37 6.67 9.27
C ASP A 290 7.68 6.17 10.69
N ALA A 291 6.66 6.09 11.55
CA ALA A 291 6.79 5.47 12.87
C ALA A 291 6.89 3.95 12.76
N TYR A 292 7.33 3.32 13.84
CA TYR A 292 7.36 1.86 14.00
C TYR A 292 6.49 1.46 15.18
N GLU A 293 5.63 0.46 15.01
CA GLU A 293 5.10 -0.27 16.15
C GLU A 293 6.06 -1.41 16.49
N LEU A 294 6.45 -1.51 17.75
CA LEU A 294 7.40 -2.50 18.24
C LEU A 294 6.70 -3.58 19.07
N ASP A 295 7.24 -4.79 19.02
CA ASP A 295 6.79 -5.89 19.86
C ASP A 295 7.11 -5.60 21.34
N GLN A 296 6.07 -5.52 22.15
CA GLN A 296 6.18 -5.22 23.58
C GLN A 296 6.88 -6.28 24.39
N ALA A 297 6.81 -7.54 23.96
CA ALA A 297 7.51 -8.63 24.65
C ALA A 297 9.03 -8.49 24.51
N ALA A 298 9.50 -7.81 23.45
CA ALA A 298 10.91 -7.54 23.21
C ALA A 298 11.34 -6.13 23.65
N LEU A 299 10.44 -5.31 24.21
CA LEU A 299 10.82 -4.01 24.71
C LEU A 299 11.38 -4.11 26.13
N PRO A 300 12.48 -3.40 26.43
CA PRO A 300 12.90 -3.20 27.80
C PRO A 300 11.83 -2.38 28.54
N GLY A 301 11.85 -2.40 29.88
CA GLY A 301 10.87 -1.71 30.74
C GLY A 301 10.66 -0.22 30.43
N THR A 302 9.74 0.44 31.14
CA THR A 302 9.17 1.77 30.84
C THR A 302 10.11 2.75 30.12
N ALA A 303 9.94 2.88 28.80
CA ALA A 303 10.61 3.90 27.99
C ALA A 303 9.94 5.27 28.19
N GLU A 304 10.76 6.34 28.19
CA GLU A 304 10.27 7.72 28.30
C GLU A 304 9.41 8.11 27.08
N GLU A 305 8.23 8.65 27.35
CA GLU A 305 7.31 9.11 26.32
C GLU A 305 7.62 10.54 25.85
N LYS A 306 7.75 10.72 24.54
CA LYS A 306 7.91 12.03 23.91
C LYS A 306 6.64 12.45 23.19
N THR A 307 6.32 13.74 23.30
CA THR A 307 5.26 14.37 22.51
C THR A 307 5.72 14.45 21.06
N VAL A 308 4.89 13.96 20.14
CA VAL A 308 5.17 13.99 18.69
C VAL A 308 5.07 15.44 18.18
N PRO A 309 6.13 15.98 17.54
CA PRO A 309 6.08 17.28 16.88
C PRO A 309 5.03 17.33 15.74
N PRO A 310 4.29 18.45 15.57
CA PRO A 310 3.20 18.53 14.58
C PRO A 310 3.59 18.23 13.13
N HIS A 311 4.81 18.55 12.73
CA HIS A 311 5.32 18.34 11.36
C HIS A 311 5.60 16.86 11.01
N LEU A 312 5.56 15.98 12.02
CA LEU A 312 5.69 14.55 11.84
C LEU A 312 4.35 13.84 11.64
N PHE A 313 3.21 14.52 11.79
CA PHE A 313 1.94 13.91 11.39
C PHE A 313 1.83 13.85 9.87
N ALA A 314 1.18 12.82 9.35
CA ALA A 314 0.80 12.78 7.95
C ALA A 314 -0.08 14.00 7.64
N GLU A 315 0.20 14.68 6.53
CA GLU A 315 -0.75 15.68 6.03
C GLU A 315 -2.06 14.94 5.75
N PRO A 316 -3.21 15.43 6.26
CA PRO A 316 -4.47 14.77 5.99
C PRO A 316 -4.68 14.77 4.47
N LYS A 317 -4.64 13.58 3.86
CA LYS A 317 -5.31 13.37 2.58
C LYS A 317 -6.74 13.79 2.83
N GLN A 318 -7.16 14.86 2.17
CA GLN A 318 -8.49 15.43 2.32
C GLN A 318 -9.50 14.29 2.06
N GLU A 319 -10.09 13.75 3.12
CA GLU A 319 -11.14 12.74 2.99
C GLU A 319 -12.23 13.37 2.13
N ALA A 320 -12.48 12.80 0.95
CA ALA A 320 -13.47 13.31 0.03
C ALA A 320 -14.83 13.23 0.74
N LEU A 321 -15.32 14.38 1.22
CA LEU A 321 -16.66 14.48 1.79
C LEU A 321 -17.65 14.03 0.73
N CYS A 322 -18.32 12.91 0.99
CA CYS A 322 -19.33 12.34 0.11
C CYS A 322 -20.70 12.88 0.53
N PHE A 323 -21.43 13.49 -0.41
CA PHE A 323 -22.75 14.05 -0.19
C PHE A 323 -23.79 13.20 -0.91
N PRO A 324 -24.50 12.30 -0.20
CA PRO A 324 -25.61 11.56 -0.80
C PRO A 324 -26.81 12.49 -1.01
N CYS A 325 -27.38 12.46 -2.21
CA CYS A 325 -28.61 13.18 -2.54
C CYS A 325 -29.41 12.45 -3.61
N GLU A 326 -30.67 12.15 -3.30
CA GLU A 326 -31.64 11.54 -4.24
C GLU A 326 -31.12 10.28 -4.96
N GLY A 327 -30.36 9.44 -4.24
CA GLY A 327 -29.78 8.20 -4.77
C GLY A 327 -28.44 8.38 -5.52
N ARG A 328 -27.96 9.62 -5.70
CA ARG A 328 -26.64 9.95 -6.23
C ARG A 328 -25.68 10.31 -5.10
N VAL A 329 -24.39 10.06 -5.27
CA VAL A 329 -23.34 10.49 -4.33
C VAL A 329 -22.41 11.46 -5.05
N PHE A 330 -22.16 12.60 -4.43
CA PHE A 330 -21.28 13.64 -4.97
C PHE A 330 -20.02 13.79 -4.12
N GLN A 331 -18.87 13.92 -4.78
CA GLN A 331 -17.58 14.15 -4.12
C GLN A 331 -16.76 15.22 -4.83
N THR A 332 -15.92 15.94 -4.08
CA THR A 332 -14.93 16.85 -4.66
C THR A 332 -13.96 16.08 -5.55
N GLY A 333 -13.58 16.66 -6.68
CA GLY A 333 -12.74 16.04 -7.71
C GLY A 333 -13.50 15.20 -8.73
N GLN A 334 -14.78 14.89 -8.49
CA GLN A 334 -15.62 14.17 -9.45
C GLN A 334 -15.86 14.99 -10.71
N ILE A 335 -15.93 14.29 -11.86
CA ILE A 335 -16.32 14.88 -13.14
C ILE A 335 -17.82 14.62 -13.36
N CYS A 336 -18.56 15.67 -13.65
CA CYS A 336 -19.97 15.60 -14.03
C CYS A 336 -20.20 16.39 -15.30
N SER A 337 -21.24 16.02 -16.05
CA SER A 337 -21.76 16.83 -17.13
C SER A 337 -22.93 17.69 -16.64
N PHE A 338 -22.94 18.97 -17.02
CA PHE A 338 -23.98 19.93 -16.66
C PHE A 338 -24.54 20.58 -17.93
N SER A 339 -25.85 20.83 -17.96
CA SER A 339 -26.48 21.70 -18.96
C SER A 339 -26.43 23.14 -18.47
N ALA A 340 -25.83 24.03 -19.25
CA ALA A 340 -26.05 25.45 -19.04
C ALA A 340 -27.41 25.83 -19.65
N TYR A 341 -28.17 26.70 -18.99
CA TYR A 341 -29.56 27.10 -19.28
C TYR A 341 -29.87 27.60 -20.72
N SER A 342 -28.92 27.58 -21.65
CA SER A 342 -29.06 27.99 -23.06
C SER A 342 -28.56 26.97 -24.08
N ASP A 343 -27.83 25.92 -23.67
CA ASP A 343 -27.08 25.07 -24.59
C ASP A 343 -27.68 23.66 -24.63
N ASN A 344 -28.09 23.20 -25.82
CA ASN A 344 -28.69 21.88 -26.04
C ASN A 344 -27.73 20.69 -25.80
N ILE A 345 -26.48 20.94 -25.38
CA ILE A 345 -25.44 19.92 -25.21
C ILE A 345 -24.71 20.13 -23.87
N PRO A 346 -24.56 19.08 -23.04
CA PRO A 346 -23.90 19.21 -21.75
C PRO A 346 -22.38 19.30 -21.88
N TYR A 347 -21.76 20.14 -21.04
CA TYR A 347 -20.30 20.23 -20.93
C TYR A 347 -19.80 19.52 -19.68
N TYR A 348 -18.53 19.09 -19.70
CA TYR A 348 -17.88 18.46 -18.55
C TYR A 348 -17.28 19.49 -17.60
N TYR A 349 -17.47 19.25 -16.30
CA TYR A 349 -16.93 20.06 -15.23
C TYR A 349 -16.40 19.18 -14.09
N ARG A 350 -15.36 19.66 -13.41
CA ARG A 350 -14.85 19.08 -12.17
C ARG A 350 -15.49 19.79 -10.98
N ILE A 351 -15.99 19.03 -10.01
CA ILE A 351 -16.47 19.58 -8.75
C ILE A 351 -15.29 20.00 -7.89
N ASP A 352 -15.10 21.30 -7.68
CA ASP A 352 -14.02 21.82 -6.82
C ASP A 352 -14.47 21.98 -5.36
N LYS A 353 -15.76 22.28 -5.15
CA LYS A 353 -16.33 22.41 -3.82
C LYS A 353 -17.82 22.17 -3.81
N ILE A 354 -18.28 21.40 -2.82
CA ILE A 354 -19.69 21.17 -2.52
C ILE A 354 -20.08 22.00 -1.30
N THR A 355 -21.21 22.71 -1.37
CA THR A 355 -21.78 23.50 -0.26
C THR A 355 -23.23 23.11 -0.06
N LEU A 356 -23.60 22.71 1.15
CA LEU A 356 -24.99 22.52 1.52
C LEU A 356 -25.59 23.86 1.96
N VAL A 357 -26.63 24.31 1.28
CA VAL A 357 -27.38 25.52 1.64
C VAL A 357 -28.76 25.10 2.13
N GLN A 358 -29.15 25.60 3.31
CA GLN A 358 -30.47 25.36 3.87
C GLN A 358 -30.96 26.68 4.48
N ALA A 359 -31.96 27.30 3.84
CA ALA A 359 -32.68 28.42 4.45
C ALA A 359 -33.75 27.90 5.42
N PHE A 360 -34.20 28.75 6.35
CA PHE A 360 -35.23 28.39 7.32
C PHE A 360 -36.51 27.97 6.59
N GLU A 361 -37.00 26.76 6.86
CA GLU A 361 -38.17 26.11 6.22
C GLU A 361 -38.02 25.67 4.74
N GLU A 362 -36.82 25.73 4.14
CA GLU A 362 -36.56 25.21 2.78
C GLU A 362 -35.89 23.83 2.78
N LYS A 363 -36.11 23.06 1.70
CA LYS A 363 -35.42 21.78 1.46
C LYS A 363 -33.91 22.06 1.30
N PRO A 364 -33.02 21.27 1.92
CA PRO A 364 -31.59 21.43 1.73
C PRO A 364 -31.20 21.28 0.26
N GLU A 365 -30.41 22.22 -0.24
CA GLU A 365 -29.93 22.28 -1.63
C GLU A 365 -28.40 22.13 -1.66
N LEU A 366 -27.90 21.20 -2.47
CA LEU A 366 -26.47 21.11 -2.75
C LEU A 366 -26.07 22.07 -3.86
N ARG A 367 -25.05 22.90 -3.59
CA ARG A 367 -24.42 23.79 -4.56
C ARG A 367 -23.00 23.35 -4.88
N PHE A 368 -22.72 23.19 -6.15
CA PHE A 368 -21.44 22.78 -6.71
C PHE A 368 -20.71 24.00 -7.27
N ASN A 369 -19.54 24.29 -6.73
CA ASN A 369 -18.58 25.16 -7.41
C ASN A 369 -17.74 24.28 -8.31
N VAL A 370 -17.72 24.59 -9.60
CA VAL A 370 -17.12 23.70 -10.59
C VAL A 370 -16.16 24.44 -11.53
N SER A 371 -15.20 23.70 -12.06
CA SER A 371 -14.28 24.17 -13.10
C SER A 371 -14.54 23.46 -14.41
N ARG A 372 -14.70 24.23 -15.50
CA ARG A 372 -14.99 23.68 -16.83
C ARG A 372 -13.77 22.91 -17.36
N LEU A 373 -14.02 21.76 -17.97
CA LEU A 373 -13.00 21.00 -18.68
C LEU A 373 -12.86 21.55 -20.11
N LYS A 374 -11.62 21.68 -20.58
CA LYS A 374 -11.31 22.09 -21.95
C LYS A 374 -10.53 21.00 -22.66
N ALA A 375 -10.98 20.63 -23.86
CA ALA A 375 -10.33 19.62 -24.67
C ALA A 375 -8.89 20.04 -25.04
N LYS A 376 -7.96 19.09 -24.96
CA LYS A 376 -6.61 19.23 -25.52
C LYS A 376 -6.68 19.19 -27.05
N PRO A 377 -5.72 19.82 -27.74
CA PRO A 377 -5.54 19.61 -29.17
C PRO A 377 -5.41 18.12 -29.48
N PHE A 378 -6.15 17.64 -30.47
CA PHE A 378 -6.09 16.25 -30.90
C PHE A 378 -4.84 15.97 -31.74
N ALA A 379 -4.45 14.70 -31.81
CA ALA A 379 -3.37 14.22 -32.67
C ALA A 379 -3.70 14.42 -34.16
N GLU A 380 -2.66 14.40 -35.02
CA GLU A 380 -2.68 14.77 -36.44
C GLU A 380 -3.61 13.92 -37.35
N GLY A 381 -4.33 12.93 -36.81
CA GLY A 381 -5.29 12.09 -37.54
C GLY A 381 -6.77 12.35 -37.25
N VAL A 382 -7.12 13.22 -36.29
CA VAL A 382 -8.53 13.49 -35.94
C VAL A 382 -9.05 14.70 -36.69
N ILE A 383 -10.13 14.53 -37.44
CA ILE A 383 -10.82 15.59 -38.18
C ILE A 383 -11.46 16.54 -37.16
N GLN A 384 -10.96 17.77 -37.12
CA GLN A 384 -11.41 18.82 -36.21
C GLN A 384 -12.64 19.56 -36.75
N TRP A 385 -13.44 20.12 -35.84
CA TRP A 385 -14.44 21.14 -36.17
C TRP A 385 -13.76 22.37 -36.77
N LYS A 386 -14.32 22.92 -37.86
CA LYS A 386 -13.82 24.17 -38.42
C LYS A 386 -14.13 25.37 -37.53
N ASP A 387 -15.31 25.38 -36.91
CA ASP A 387 -15.81 26.47 -36.08
C ASP A 387 -15.01 26.63 -34.76
N LYS A 388 -14.28 25.63 -34.28
CA LYS A 388 -13.51 25.65 -33.00
C LYS A 388 -14.31 25.95 -31.72
N HIS A 389 -15.54 26.45 -31.82
CA HIS A 389 -16.46 26.69 -30.70
C HIS A 389 -17.40 25.51 -30.48
N MET A 390 -17.63 24.71 -31.52
CA MET A 390 -18.37 23.46 -31.46
C MET A 390 -17.94 22.55 -30.30
N HIS A 391 -18.94 21.93 -29.66
CA HIS A 391 -18.74 21.05 -28.50
C HIS A 391 -17.83 19.85 -28.81
N VAL A 392 -17.01 19.47 -27.82
CA VAL A 392 -16.14 18.30 -27.86
C VAL A 392 -16.57 17.32 -26.77
N GLY A 393 -17.28 16.26 -27.18
CA GLY A 393 -17.85 15.24 -26.30
C GLY A 393 -16.90 14.15 -25.81
N CYS A 394 -15.83 13.88 -26.55
CA CYS A 394 -14.85 12.87 -26.20
C CYS A 394 -13.43 13.31 -26.56
N GLY A 395 -12.46 12.88 -25.78
CA GLY A 395 -11.05 13.24 -25.90
C GLY A 395 -10.36 13.33 -24.55
N THR A 396 -9.19 13.95 -24.53
CA THR A 396 -8.48 14.29 -23.29
C THR A 396 -8.73 15.75 -22.94
N PHE A 397 -9.07 16.01 -21.69
CA PHE A 397 -9.48 17.30 -21.18
C PHE A 397 -8.56 17.75 -20.04
N LEU A 398 -8.40 19.07 -19.93
CA LEU A 398 -7.69 19.76 -18.87
C LEU A 398 -8.67 20.62 -18.07
N VAL A 399 -8.42 20.77 -16.77
CA VAL A 399 -9.19 21.71 -15.95
C VAL A 399 -8.77 23.14 -16.29
N THR A 400 -9.73 23.97 -16.66
CA THR A 400 -9.46 25.39 -16.90
C THR A 400 -9.22 26.11 -15.58
N LYS A 401 -8.18 26.96 -15.52
CA LYS A 401 -7.89 27.82 -14.36
C LYS A 401 -8.77 29.07 -14.33
N ASP A 402 -9.86 29.08 -15.10
CA ASP A 402 -10.66 30.28 -15.27
C ASP A 402 -11.34 30.65 -13.95
N LYS A 403 -11.25 31.93 -13.57
CA LYS A 403 -11.69 32.43 -12.26
C LYS A 403 -13.21 32.65 -12.19
N GLY A 404 -13.93 32.42 -13.28
CA GLY A 404 -15.38 32.42 -13.32
C GLY A 404 -15.93 31.17 -12.65
N ARG A 405 -16.25 31.26 -11.35
CA ARG A 405 -16.93 30.16 -10.63
C ARG A 405 -18.34 30.00 -11.21
N SER A 406 -18.55 28.96 -11.99
CA SER A 406 -19.89 28.45 -12.28
C SER A 406 -20.41 27.73 -11.04
N VAL A 407 -21.59 28.13 -10.58
CA VAL A 407 -22.29 27.48 -9.47
C VAL A 407 -23.49 26.77 -10.04
N PHE A 408 -23.52 25.45 -9.88
CA PHE A 408 -24.63 24.60 -10.26
C PHE A 408 -25.28 23.98 -9.02
N THR A 409 -26.51 23.53 -9.17
CA THR A 409 -27.27 22.76 -8.20
C THR A 409 -27.26 21.28 -8.58
N GLN A 410 -27.84 20.43 -7.73
CA GLN A 410 -27.98 19.00 -8.01
C GLN A 410 -28.92 18.69 -9.17
N ASP A 411 -29.86 19.58 -9.45
CA ASP A 411 -30.86 19.41 -10.51
C ASP A 411 -30.23 19.73 -11.87
N ASP A 412 -29.14 20.49 -11.90
CA ASP A 412 -28.38 20.80 -13.12
C ASP A 412 -27.42 19.66 -13.56
N VAL A 413 -27.23 18.63 -12.72
CA VAL A 413 -26.32 17.52 -13.02
C VAL A 413 -27.02 16.51 -13.93
N ILE A 414 -26.49 16.35 -15.15
CA ILE A 414 -26.99 15.38 -16.12
C ILE A 414 -26.36 14.00 -15.89
N ASN A 415 -25.03 13.87 -15.99
CA ASN A 415 -24.33 12.60 -15.80
C ASN A 415 -23.13 12.71 -14.87
N GLN A 416 -22.87 11.65 -14.11
CA GLN A 416 -21.61 11.47 -13.38
C GLN A 416 -20.64 10.65 -14.25
N ILE A 417 -19.51 11.24 -14.62
CA ILE A 417 -18.56 10.65 -15.56
C ILE A 417 -17.40 10.03 -14.80
N VAL A 418 -16.97 8.83 -15.25
CA VAL A 418 -15.79 8.14 -14.72
C VAL A 418 -14.67 8.18 -15.77
N PRO A 419 -13.86 9.24 -15.81
CA PRO A 419 -12.79 9.37 -16.78
C PRO A 419 -11.58 8.50 -16.44
N GLN A 420 -10.70 8.28 -17.40
CA GLN A 420 -9.33 7.83 -17.15
C GLN A 420 -8.48 9.05 -16.75
N THR A 421 -7.93 9.05 -15.54
CA THR A 421 -7.09 10.12 -15.01
C THR A 421 -5.61 9.88 -15.26
N SER A 422 -4.85 10.93 -15.59
CA SER A 422 -3.39 10.85 -15.66
C SER A 422 -2.76 10.65 -14.28
N VAL A 423 -1.50 10.19 -14.26
CA VAL A 423 -0.70 10.02 -13.03
C VAL A 423 -0.57 11.33 -12.26
N ASP A 424 -0.49 12.46 -12.97
CA ASP A 424 -0.37 13.79 -12.39
C ASP A 424 -1.72 14.37 -11.91
N GLY A 425 -2.85 13.72 -12.20
CA GLY A 425 -4.19 14.08 -11.72
C GLY A 425 -4.87 15.27 -12.43
N ASP A 426 -4.20 15.89 -13.39
CA ASP A 426 -4.65 17.10 -14.07
C ASP A 426 -5.29 16.86 -15.45
N GLU A 427 -5.15 15.66 -16.01
CA GLU A 427 -5.74 15.27 -17.31
C GLU A 427 -6.80 14.19 -17.14
N TYR A 428 -7.93 14.38 -17.83
CA TYR A 428 -9.10 13.50 -17.78
C TYR A 428 -9.43 13.05 -19.20
N THR A 429 -9.36 11.75 -19.46
CA THR A 429 -9.70 11.18 -20.77
C THR A 429 -11.08 10.54 -20.72
N ILE A 430 -11.97 11.01 -21.58
CA ILE A 430 -13.36 10.53 -21.74
C ILE A 430 -13.48 10.06 -23.18
N LEU A 431 -13.60 8.76 -23.38
CA LEU A 431 -13.71 8.13 -24.71
C LEU A 431 -14.85 7.10 -24.68
N PRO A 432 -15.58 6.90 -25.79
CA PRO A 432 -16.59 5.85 -25.87
C PRO A 432 -15.98 4.47 -25.64
N LYS A 433 -16.60 3.68 -24.75
CA LYS A 433 -16.20 2.29 -24.45
C LYS A 433 -17.34 1.33 -24.68
N ILE A 434 -17.00 0.05 -24.89
CA ILE A 434 -17.97 -1.03 -25.09
C ILE A 434 -19.01 -1.05 -23.97
N GLY A 435 -20.29 -1.13 -24.36
CA GLY A 435 -21.46 -1.16 -23.47
C GLY A 435 -21.97 0.21 -23.03
N GLU A 436 -21.28 1.30 -23.36
CA GLU A 436 -21.73 2.66 -23.05
C GLU A 436 -22.71 3.19 -24.10
N LEU A 437 -23.65 4.02 -23.65
CA LEU A 437 -24.57 4.74 -24.52
C LEU A 437 -24.05 6.15 -24.79
N TRP A 438 -24.16 6.57 -26.03
CA TRP A 438 -23.69 7.87 -26.48
C TRP A 438 -24.66 8.51 -27.46
N VAL A 439 -24.75 9.84 -27.39
CA VAL A 439 -25.39 10.64 -28.44
C VAL A 439 -24.38 10.88 -29.55
N THR A 440 -24.80 10.69 -30.79
CA THR A 440 -24.01 10.93 -31.98
C THR A 440 -24.72 11.85 -32.96
N TYR A 441 -23.96 12.70 -33.65
CA TYR A 441 -24.50 13.49 -34.74
C TYR A 441 -24.83 12.59 -35.93
N ARG A 442 -26.11 12.56 -36.34
CA ARG A 442 -26.58 11.72 -37.45
C ARG A 442 -25.89 12.13 -38.76
N SER A 443 -25.99 13.42 -39.11
CA SER A 443 -25.42 14.04 -40.31
C SER A 443 -24.10 14.77 -40.01
N TRP A 444 -23.15 14.07 -39.40
CA TRP A 444 -21.88 14.67 -38.98
C TRP A 444 -21.04 15.19 -40.15
N THR A 445 -20.56 16.42 -40.04
CA THR A 445 -19.61 17.02 -40.98
C THR A 445 -18.73 18.04 -40.24
N PRO A 446 -17.42 18.18 -40.55
CA PRO A 446 -16.55 19.13 -39.84
C PRO A 446 -16.93 20.60 -40.02
N TYR A 447 -17.91 20.87 -40.88
CA TYR A 447 -18.45 22.19 -41.18
C TYR A 447 -19.66 22.58 -40.31
N LEU A 448 -20.22 21.65 -39.51
CA LEU A 448 -21.23 22.03 -38.53
C LEU A 448 -20.64 23.09 -37.60
N ASP A 449 -21.44 24.10 -37.27
CA ASP A 449 -21.07 25.19 -36.38
C ASP A 449 -22.08 25.37 -35.24
N GLY A 450 -21.78 26.28 -34.31
CA GLY A 450 -22.67 26.58 -33.20
C GLY A 450 -24.05 27.08 -33.62
N GLU A 451 -24.18 27.77 -34.76
CA GLU A 451 -25.45 28.30 -35.25
C GLU A 451 -26.39 27.15 -35.69
N ASP A 452 -25.85 26.13 -36.35
CA ASP A 452 -26.61 24.92 -36.72
C ASP A 452 -27.25 24.24 -35.49
N LEU A 453 -26.53 24.23 -34.35
CA LEU A 453 -27.02 23.67 -33.09
C LEU A 453 -28.10 24.54 -32.43
N GLU A 454 -27.91 25.86 -32.42
CA GLU A 454 -28.86 26.81 -31.85
C GLU A 454 -30.19 26.85 -32.63
N GLU A 455 -30.12 26.66 -33.96
CA GLU A 455 -31.30 26.63 -34.83
C GLU A 455 -31.97 25.25 -34.93
N ASN A 456 -31.56 24.26 -34.11
CA ASN A 456 -32.06 22.88 -34.12
C ASN A 456 -32.00 22.21 -35.51
N ARG A 457 -30.97 22.52 -36.32
CA ARG A 457 -30.77 21.92 -37.66
C ARG A 457 -29.96 20.62 -37.61
N VAL A 458 -29.71 20.11 -36.41
CA VAL A 458 -28.82 18.98 -36.17
C VAL A 458 -29.58 17.81 -35.59
N ASP A 459 -29.51 16.69 -36.30
CA ASP A 459 -30.10 15.44 -35.89
C ASP A 459 -29.15 14.58 -35.06
N PHE A 460 -29.72 13.85 -34.11
CA PHE A 460 -28.99 12.98 -33.20
C PHE A 460 -29.48 11.53 -33.27
N ASP A 461 -28.54 10.60 -33.19
CA ASP A 461 -28.80 9.20 -32.91
C ASP A 461 -28.25 8.84 -31.52
N ILE A 462 -29.00 8.05 -30.77
CA ILE A 462 -28.49 7.38 -29.57
C ILE A 462 -27.94 6.04 -30.00
N VAL A 463 -26.72 5.74 -29.59
CA VAL A 463 -26.04 4.51 -29.95
C VAL A 463 -25.47 3.79 -28.73
N GLU A 464 -25.47 2.46 -28.77
CA GLU A 464 -24.66 1.62 -27.88
C GLU A 464 -23.33 1.30 -28.57
N VAL A 465 -22.22 1.43 -27.85
CA VAL A 465 -20.90 1.03 -28.36
C VAL A 465 -20.74 -0.48 -28.23
N LEU A 466 -20.55 -1.18 -29.35
CA LEU A 466 -20.36 -2.62 -29.41
C LEU A 466 -18.88 -3.05 -29.44
N ASP A 467 -18.01 -2.20 -29.97
CA ASP A 467 -16.56 -2.42 -30.09
C ASP A 467 -15.82 -1.08 -30.06
N ASP A 468 -14.70 -0.99 -29.35
CA ASP A 468 -13.88 0.21 -29.19
C ASP A 468 -12.42 0.04 -29.67
N ALA A 469 -12.20 -0.86 -30.64
CA ALA A 469 -10.95 -1.15 -31.34
C ALA A 469 -10.04 0.06 -31.66
N LEU A 470 -8.76 -0.20 -31.97
CA LEU A 470 -7.74 0.86 -32.11
C LEU A 470 -8.02 1.88 -33.22
N ASP A 471 -8.72 1.52 -34.28
CA ASP A 471 -8.92 2.33 -35.50
C ASP A 471 -10.39 2.72 -35.76
N TYR A 472 -11.36 2.06 -35.13
CA TYR A 472 -12.78 2.37 -35.25
C TYR A 472 -13.57 2.16 -33.94
N TYR A 473 -14.79 2.68 -33.91
CA TYR A 473 -15.85 2.27 -32.96
C TYR A 473 -16.94 1.57 -33.75
N LYS A 474 -17.39 0.40 -33.30
CA LYS A 474 -18.60 -0.24 -33.84
C LYS A 474 -19.76 0.11 -32.93
N VAL A 475 -20.85 0.63 -33.49
CA VAL A 475 -21.98 1.13 -32.71
C VAL A 475 -23.30 0.58 -33.24
N LEU A 476 -24.28 0.46 -32.36
CA LEU A 476 -25.67 0.07 -32.66
C LEU A 476 -26.59 1.25 -32.40
N ALA A 477 -27.34 1.68 -33.41
CA ALA A 477 -28.39 2.67 -33.25
C ALA A 477 -29.53 2.13 -32.39
N LEU A 478 -30.05 2.98 -31.51
CA LEU A 478 -31.19 2.68 -30.65
C LEU A 478 -32.41 3.50 -31.08
N LYS A 479 -33.59 2.92 -30.94
CA LYS A 479 -34.89 3.59 -31.18
C LYS A 479 -35.61 3.84 -29.87
N HIS A 480 -36.30 4.97 -29.79
CA HIS A 480 -37.19 5.27 -28.68
C HIS A 480 -38.33 4.24 -28.62
N ALA A 481 -38.55 3.66 -27.45
CA ALA A 481 -39.65 2.75 -27.15
C ALA A 481 -40.72 3.54 -26.40
N VAL A 482 -41.90 3.68 -27.00
CA VAL A 482 -43.02 4.40 -26.39
C VAL A 482 -43.58 3.57 -25.23
N LEU A 483 -43.31 3.99 -24.00
CA LEU A 483 -43.84 3.40 -22.78
C LEU A 483 -44.39 4.50 -21.88
N TYR A 484 -45.55 4.25 -21.26
CA TYR A 484 -46.16 5.18 -20.32
C TYR A 484 -45.61 4.93 -18.91
N ASN A 485 -45.15 5.98 -18.24
CA ASN A 485 -44.54 5.88 -16.91
C ASN A 485 -45.62 5.65 -15.84
N GLU A 486 -45.45 4.61 -15.01
CA GLU A 486 -46.33 4.34 -13.85
C GLU A 486 -46.01 5.28 -12.65
N ASP A 487 -44.81 5.86 -12.63
CA ASP A 487 -44.22 6.48 -11.42
C ASP A 487 -44.24 8.02 -11.42
N GLY A 488 -44.84 8.67 -12.42
CA GLY A 488 -44.92 10.14 -12.52
C GLY A 488 -43.60 10.88 -12.78
N LYS A 489 -42.46 10.17 -12.88
CA LYS A 489 -41.20 10.72 -13.42
C LYS A 489 -41.13 10.43 -14.92
N GLU A 490 -40.83 11.44 -15.72
CA GLU A 490 -40.68 11.27 -17.17
C GLU A 490 -39.33 10.59 -17.47
N LYS A 491 -39.38 9.32 -17.88
CA LYS A 491 -38.23 8.54 -18.35
C LYS A 491 -38.44 8.14 -19.80
N ALA A 492 -37.34 8.03 -20.55
CA ALA A 492 -37.33 7.48 -21.89
C ALA A 492 -36.77 6.06 -21.90
N PHE A 493 -37.31 5.22 -22.78
CA PHE A 493 -36.84 3.86 -22.97
C PHE A 493 -36.30 3.71 -24.38
N PHE A 494 -35.20 2.99 -24.53
CA PHE A 494 -34.57 2.73 -25.83
C PHE A 494 -34.36 1.25 -26.05
N SER A 495 -34.55 0.80 -27.28
CA SER A 495 -34.30 -0.58 -27.71
C SER A 495 -33.40 -0.59 -28.93
N ALA A 496 -32.78 -1.74 -29.24
CA ALA A 496 -32.06 -1.92 -30.49
C ALA A 496 -32.95 -1.51 -31.67
N ALA A 497 -32.46 -0.63 -32.55
CA ALA A 497 -33.20 -0.23 -33.71
C ALA A 497 -33.30 -1.41 -34.70
N GLU A 498 -34.49 -1.60 -35.28
CA GLU A 498 -34.71 -2.55 -36.37
C GLU A 498 -34.42 -1.89 -37.73
N CYS A 499 -34.57 -0.58 -37.81
CA CYS A 499 -34.19 0.26 -38.94
C CYS A 499 -33.70 1.63 -38.44
N ARG A 500 -32.78 2.26 -39.18
CA ARG A 500 -32.40 3.65 -38.95
C ARG A 500 -33.44 4.57 -39.63
N ALA A 501 -33.72 5.72 -39.04
CA ALA A 501 -34.69 6.67 -39.60
C ALA A 501 -34.34 6.99 -41.07
N TYR A 502 -35.32 6.87 -41.97
CA TYR A 502 -35.19 7.25 -43.37
C TYR A 502 -35.23 8.76 -43.46
N ASP A 503 -34.08 9.40 -43.39
CA ASP A 503 -33.94 10.76 -43.90
C ASP A 503 -33.45 10.69 -45.36
N TYR A 504 -33.86 11.65 -46.19
CA TYR A 504 -33.49 11.72 -47.62
C TYR A 504 -31.99 11.91 -47.85
N CYS A 505 -31.21 12.06 -46.78
CA CYS A 505 -29.77 12.15 -46.76
C CYS A 505 -29.15 10.75 -46.66
N ILE A 506 -28.52 10.29 -47.74
CA ILE A 506 -27.66 9.09 -47.73
C ILE A 506 -26.47 9.40 -46.82
N SER A 507 -26.55 9.01 -45.55
CA SER A 507 -25.41 9.09 -44.65
C SER A 507 -24.28 8.18 -45.16
N GLU A 508 -23.02 8.58 -44.96
CA GLU A 508 -21.86 7.78 -45.37
C GLU A 508 -21.84 6.37 -44.74
N ASP A 509 -22.61 6.15 -43.67
CA ASP A 509 -22.65 4.89 -42.94
C ASP A 509 -23.66 3.88 -43.50
N GLY A 510 -24.42 4.25 -44.53
CA GLY A 510 -25.52 3.42 -45.06
C GLY A 510 -26.77 3.41 -44.17
N SER A 511 -27.69 2.49 -44.45
CA SER A 511 -28.96 2.32 -43.74
C SER A 511 -28.93 1.26 -42.65
N GLU A 512 -27.75 0.68 -42.38
CA GLU A 512 -27.59 -0.37 -41.38
C GLU A 512 -27.68 0.21 -39.96
N VAL A 513 -28.33 -0.53 -39.06
CA VAL A 513 -28.47 -0.15 -37.65
C VAL A 513 -27.18 -0.34 -36.86
N ILE A 514 -26.28 -1.20 -37.35
CA ILE A 514 -24.92 -1.35 -36.83
C ILE A 514 -23.97 -0.74 -37.85
N PHE A 515 -23.12 0.20 -37.41
CA PHE A 515 -22.18 0.87 -38.29
C PHE A 515 -20.86 1.20 -37.57
N THR A 516 -19.84 1.58 -38.32
CA THR A 516 -18.51 1.88 -37.80
C THR A 516 -18.19 3.37 -37.90
N ILE A 517 -17.72 3.97 -36.81
CA ILE A 517 -17.21 5.34 -36.75
C ILE A 517 -15.68 5.27 -36.65
N PRO A 518 -14.91 5.68 -37.67
CA PRO A 518 -13.46 5.74 -37.58
C PRO A 518 -12.99 6.65 -36.45
N LYS A 519 -11.87 6.33 -35.77
CA LYS A 519 -11.31 7.20 -34.71
C LYS A 519 -11.00 8.61 -35.19
N SER A 520 -10.68 8.77 -36.49
CA SER A 520 -10.49 10.08 -37.10
C SER A 520 -11.75 10.96 -37.07
N LYS A 521 -12.94 10.37 -36.91
CA LYS A 521 -14.24 11.04 -36.78
C LYS A 521 -14.81 10.97 -35.37
N MET A 522 -13.97 10.78 -34.33
CA MET A 522 -14.45 10.65 -32.95
C MET A 522 -15.27 11.86 -32.45
N LEU A 523 -15.09 13.06 -33.02
CA LEU A 523 -15.93 14.23 -32.71
C LEU A 523 -17.40 14.07 -33.11
N ARG A 524 -17.78 12.95 -33.75
CA ARG A 524 -19.17 12.56 -33.96
C ARG A 524 -19.91 12.24 -32.67
N PHE A 525 -19.19 11.84 -31.62
CA PHE A 525 -19.76 11.60 -30.30
C PHE A 525 -20.00 12.94 -29.58
N SER A 526 -21.26 13.26 -29.35
CA SER A 526 -21.68 14.52 -28.71
C SER A 526 -21.51 14.46 -27.20
N HIS A 527 -22.11 13.48 -26.52
CA HIS A 527 -21.97 13.29 -25.08
C HIS A 527 -22.40 11.88 -24.67
N GLN A 528 -21.89 11.41 -23.54
CA GLN A 528 -22.26 10.13 -22.94
C GLN A 528 -23.64 10.22 -22.28
N ILE A 529 -24.42 9.15 -22.36
CA ILE A 529 -25.69 8.97 -21.65
C ILE A 529 -25.54 7.83 -20.64
N HIS A 530 -25.96 8.06 -19.40
CA HIS A 530 -26.12 6.97 -18.44
C HIS A 530 -27.49 6.30 -18.60
N ALA A 531 -27.51 4.97 -18.61
CA ALA A 531 -28.72 4.19 -18.77
C ALA A 531 -28.73 2.94 -17.88
N SER A 532 -29.91 2.55 -17.41
CA SER A 532 -30.11 1.28 -16.72
C SER A 532 -30.73 0.26 -17.68
N ARG A 533 -30.13 -0.93 -17.79
CA ARG A 533 -30.73 -2.04 -18.53
C ARG A 533 -31.90 -2.61 -17.73
N VAL A 534 -33.08 -2.64 -18.34
CA VAL A 534 -34.32 -3.14 -17.74
C VAL A 534 -34.99 -4.11 -18.69
N THR A 535 -35.74 -5.07 -18.15
CA THR A 535 -36.58 -5.95 -18.96
C THR A 535 -38.04 -5.57 -18.71
N LYS A 536 -38.75 -5.18 -19.76
CA LYS A 536 -40.17 -4.80 -19.68
C LYS A 536 -40.98 -5.54 -20.74
N GLU A 537 -42.27 -5.75 -20.45
CA GLU A 537 -43.22 -6.26 -21.42
C GLU A 537 -43.59 -5.14 -22.40
N VAL A 538 -43.31 -5.35 -23.68
CA VAL A 538 -43.64 -4.43 -24.78
C VAL A 538 -44.42 -5.24 -25.80
N GLU A 539 -45.68 -4.88 -26.03
CA GLU A 539 -46.58 -5.58 -26.97
C GLU A 539 -46.75 -7.09 -26.68
N GLY A 540 -46.70 -7.49 -25.40
CA GLY A 540 -46.87 -8.89 -24.98
C GLY A 540 -45.59 -9.73 -24.98
N GLU A 541 -44.45 -9.13 -25.32
CA GLU A 541 -43.13 -9.80 -25.28
C GLU A 541 -42.19 -9.09 -24.30
N MET A 542 -41.41 -9.87 -23.55
CA MET A 542 -40.37 -9.33 -22.68
C MET A 542 -39.19 -8.85 -23.53
N LYS A 543 -38.96 -7.54 -23.57
CA LYS A 543 -37.86 -6.90 -24.30
C LYS A 543 -36.86 -6.26 -23.33
N GLU A 544 -35.58 -6.35 -23.65
CA GLU A 544 -34.52 -5.61 -22.97
C GLU A 544 -34.49 -4.18 -23.50
N LEU A 545 -34.52 -3.21 -22.58
CA LEU A 545 -34.56 -1.79 -22.86
C LEU A 545 -33.51 -1.06 -22.04
N PHE A 546 -33.06 0.08 -22.55
CA PHE A 546 -32.27 1.06 -21.83
C PHE A 546 -33.19 2.14 -21.29
N GLU A 547 -33.29 2.23 -19.97
CA GLU A 547 -33.98 3.30 -19.27
C GLU A 547 -33.02 4.50 -19.11
N VAL A 548 -33.42 5.66 -19.66
CA VAL A 548 -32.63 6.89 -19.76
C VAL A 548 -33.40 8.05 -19.15
N ASP A 549 -32.68 8.95 -18.46
CA ASP A 549 -33.21 10.22 -17.97
C ASP A 549 -33.46 11.18 -19.15
N LEU A 550 -34.65 11.76 -19.25
CA LEU A 550 -34.98 12.71 -20.32
C LEU A 550 -34.07 13.94 -20.34
N GLY A 551 -33.57 14.38 -19.18
CA GLY A 551 -32.64 15.52 -19.11
C GLY A 551 -31.28 15.25 -19.77
N ALA A 552 -30.96 13.98 -20.04
CA ALA A 552 -29.76 13.57 -20.74
C ALA A 552 -29.96 13.41 -22.26
N LEU A 553 -31.18 13.62 -22.76
CA LEU A 553 -31.47 13.51 -24.19
C LEU A 553 -31.36 14.87 -24.89
N PRO A 554 -30.87 14.90 -26.14
CA PRO A 554 -31.01 16.10 -26.97
C PRO A 554 -32.49 16.38 -27.22
N TYR A 555 -32.85 17.63 -27.50
CA TYR A 555 -34.21 17.97 -27.92
C TYR A 555 -34.50 17.25 -29.25
N LEU A 556 -35.30 16.18 -29.19
CA LEU A 556 -35.73 15.45 -30.38
C LEU A 556 -36.91 16.22 -30.96
N SER A 557 -36.80 16.78 -32.16
CA SER A 557 -37.98 17.28 -32.87
C SER A 557 -38.92 16.11 -33.14
N GLU A 558 -40.17 16.25 -32.71
CA GLU A 558 -41.27 15.27 -32.93
C GLU A 558 -41.50 14.92 -34.40
#